data_AF-A0A7H1Q3S9-F1
#
_entry.id   AF-A0A7H1Q3S9-F1
#
_cell.length_a   1.000
_cell.length_b   1.000
_cell.length_c   1.000
_cell.angle_alpha   90.00
_cell.angle_beta   90.00
_cell.angle_gamma   90.00
#
_symmetry.space_group_name_H-M   'P 1'
#
loop_
_entity.id
_entity.type
_entity.pdbx_description
1 polymer ?
#
loop_
_entity_poly.entity_id
_entity_poly.type
_entity_poly.pdbx_seq_one_letter_code
_entity_poly.pdbx_strand_id
1 'polypeptide(L)'
;MATRDFAVRTENHVANLGELGKLEFVPEVFGDEFLEGYSQVQEAQKALGEDTDLTKMDPAVLRGVYGAMRQFLAKLMIPESADRFLRFEVIKGGKSVAHFRTRAEADKHAAELTGAVRVEDRSMRLPDRVLMELLEWTTELYGGGDRPTTSSSGSSRASRRAGTPGKGSSRSKGSTSTAGRSAR
;
A
#
# COMPACT_ATOMS: atom_id res chain seq x y z
N MET A 1 22.42 -9.93 38.06
CA MET A 1 21.17 -9.66 37.31
C MET A 1 21.49 -9.82 35.84
N ALA A 2 20.64 -10.51 35.08
CA ALA A 2 20.81 -10.60 33.63
C ALA A 2 20.05 -9.44 32.97
N THR A 3 20.74 -8.66 32.15
CA THR A 3 20.16 -7.58 31.34
C THR A 3 20.26 -7.98 29.87
N ARG A 4 19.22 -7.69 29.09
CA ARG A 4 19.20 -7.90 27.64
C ARG A 4 18.60 -6.68 26.96
N ASP A 5 19.27 -6.23 25.92
CA ASP A 5 18.82 -5.12 25.09
C ASP A 5 17.99 -5.64 23.91
N PHE A 6 16.98 -4.88 23.54
CA PHE A 6 16.11 -5.15 22.39
C PHE A 6 16.07 -3.90 21.52
N ALA A 7 16.15 -4.11 20.20
CA ALA A 7 15.95 -3.04 19.23
C ALA A 7 14.46 -2.95 18.91
N VAL A 8 13.90 -1.75 19.07
CA VAL A 8 12.50 -1.44 18.76
C VAL A 8 12.50 -0.42 17.63
N ARG A 9 11.67 -0.62 16.60
CA ARG A 9 11.54 0.37 15.53
C ARG A 9 10.81 1.60 16.06
N THR A 10 11.30 2.78 15.69
CA THR A 10 10.75 4.07 16.13
C THR A 10 10.28 4.92 14.95
N GLU A 11 10.65 4.54 13.73
CA GLU A 11 10.25 5.23 12.51
C GLU A 11 9.01 4.58 11.89
N ASN A 12 8.11 5.41 11.37
CA ASN A 12 6.90 4.95 10.70
C ASN A 12 7.24 4.20 9.40
N HIS A 13 6.47 3.17 9.08
CA HIS A 13 6.58 2.50 7.79
C HIS A 13 5.77 3.25 6.74
N VAL A 14 6.32 3.42 5.54
CA VAL A 14 5.73 4.29 4.51
C VAL A 14 5.39 3.50 3.26
N ALA A 15 4.09 3.40 2.94
CA ALA A 15 3.62 2.95 1.64
C ALA A 15 3.51 4.15 0.69
N ASN A 16 4.30 4.13 -0.39
CA ASN A 16 4.29 5.17 -1.41
C ASN A 16 3.37 4.78 -2.57
N LEU A 17 2.32 5.56 -2.81
CA LEU A 17 1.29 5.31 -3.81
C LEU A 17 1.44 6.22 -5.04
N GLY A 18 2.63 6.80 -5.24
CA GLY A 18 2.90 7.71 -6.35
C GLY A 18 2.09 8.99 -6.24
N GLU A 19 1.31 9.31 -7.27
CA GLU A 19 0.49 10.52 -7.33
C GLU A 19 -0.65 10.52 -6.28
N LEU A 20 -1.04 9.34 -5.77
CA LEU A 20 -2.05 9.20 -4.73
C LEU A 20 -1.53 9.53 -3.32
N GLY A 21 -0.22 9.79 -3.18
CA GLY A 21 0.41 10.19 -1.94
C GLY A 21 1.01 9.04 -1.14
N LYS A 22 1.10 9.22 0.18
CA LYS A 22 1.75 8.28 1.10
C LYS A 22 0.80 7.89 2.23
N LEU A 23 0.84 6.62 2.61
CA LEU A 23 0.21 6.09 3.82
C LEU A 23 1.31 5.66 4.79
N GLU A 24 1.20 6.13 6.02
CA GLU A 24 2.16 5.86 7.09
C GLU A 24 1.55 4.92 8.12
N PHE A 25 2.34 3.95 8.55
CA PHE A 25 1.99 2.90 9.50
C PHE A 25 2.82 3.03 10.76
N VAL A 26 2.24 2.62 11.89
CA VAL A 26 2.89 2.72 13.20
C VAL A 26 4.20 1.91 13.22
N PRO A 27 5.25 2.33 13.93
CA PRO A 27 6.55 1.64 13.87
C PRO A 27 6.50 0.16 14.32
N GLU A 28 5.68 -0.12 15.34
CA GLU A 28 5.48 -1.43 15.95
C GLU A 28 4.02 -1.59 16.34
N VAL A 29 3.54 -2.83 16.38
CA VAL A 29 2.17 -3.20 16.73
C VAL A 29 2.21 -4.29 17.79
N PHE A 30 1.30 -4.25 18.76
CA PHE A 30 1.17 -5.35 19.71
C PHE A 30 0.56 -6.57 19.01
N GLY A 31 1.17 -7.74 19.23
CA GLY A 31 0.80 -8.95 18.48
C GLY A 31 -0.66 -9.38 18.67
N ASP A 32 -1.24 -9.11 19.83
CA ASP A 32 -2.65 -9.34 20.12
C ASP A 32 -3.58 -8.43 19.30
N GLU A 33 -3.32 -7.12 19.26
CA GLU A 33 -4.08 -6.16 18.44
C GLU A 33 -4.02 -6.52 16.94
N PHE A 34 -2.84 -6.94 16.47
CA PHE A 34 -2.66 -7.39 15.10
C PHE A 34 -3.48 -8.66 14.81
N LEU A 35 -3.38 -9.68 15.66
CA LEU A 35 -4.08 -10.96 15.48
C LEU A 35 -5.59 -10.79 15.54
N GLU A 36 -6.10 -9.93 16.43
CA GLU A 36 -7.53 -9.61 16.49
C GLU A 36 -8.01 -8.97 15.19
N GLY A 37 -7.30 -7.94 14.71
CA GLY A 37 -7.65 -7.27 13.46
C GLY A 37 -7.54 -8.19 12.24
N TYR A 38 -6.52 -9.05 12.19
CA TYR A 38 -6.30 -9.96 11.07
C TYR A 38 -7.34 -11.09 11.05
N SER A 39 -7.80 -11.56 12.22
CA SER A 39 -8.86 -12.56 12.32
C SER A 39 -10.16 -12.07 11.68
N GLN A 40 -10.50 -10.79 11.83
CA GLN A 40 -11.68 -10.18 11.19
C GLN A 40 -11.59 -10.23 9.64
N VAL A 41 -10.38 -10.05 9.10
CA VAL A 41 -10.15 -10.18 7.64
C VAL A 41 -10.31 -11.63 7.21
N GLN A 42 -9.76 -12.59 7.96
CA GLN A 42 -9.89 -14.02 7.66
C GLN A 42 -11.34 -14.50 7.73
N GLU A 43 -12.11 -14.03 8.70
CA GLU A 43 -13.55 -14.34 8.81
C GLU A 43 -14.33 -13.79 7.63
N ALA A 44 -14.06 -12.55 7.22
CA ALA A 44 -14.67 -11.99 6.02
C ALA A 44 -14.30 -12.79 4.76
N GLN A 45 -13.03 -13.23 4.63
CA GLN A 45 -12.58 -14.08 3.53
C GLN A 45 -13.25 -15.46 3.54
N LYS A 46 -13.44 -16.07 4.70
CA LYS A 46 -14.15 -17.36 4.81
C LYS A 46 -15.59 -17.28 4.31
N ALA A 47 -16.23 -16.11 4.39
CA ALA A 47 -17.56 -15.89 3.82
C ALA A 47 -17.59 -16.00 2.28
N LEU A 48 -16.45 -15.94 1.59
CA LEU A 48 -16.33 -16.20 0.15
C LEU A 48 -16.39 -17.70 -0.19
N GLY A 49 -16.23 -18.58 0.80
CA GLY A 49 -16.18 -20.03 0.60
C GLY A 49 -14.87 -20.50 -0.05
N GLU A 50 -14.91 -21.72 -0.60
CA GLU A 50 -13.77 -22.33 -1.31
C GLU A 50 -13.68 -21.91 -2.78
N ASP A 51 -14.67 -21.16 -3.29
CA ASP A 51 -14.62 -20.68 -4.66
C ASP A 51 -13.50 -19.64 -4.77
N THR A 52 -12.61 -19.84 -5.73
CA THR A 52 -11.51 -18.92 -6.01
C THR A 52 -11.85 -17.98 -7.16
N ASP A 53 -12.97 -18.23 -7.85
CA ASP A 53 -13.43 -17.44 -8.97
C ASP A 53 -14.25 -16.23 -8.50
N LEU A 54 -13.56 -15.09 -8.34
CA LEU A 54 -14.15 -13.81 -7.95
C LEU A 54 -15.29 -13.36 -8.87
N THR A 55 -15.38 -13.87 -10.11
CA THR A 55 -16.42 -13.48 -11.08
C THR A 55 -17.78 -14.12 -10.77
N LYS A 56 -17.78 -15.21 -10.01
CA LYS A 56 -19.00 -15.94 -9.61
C LYS A 56 -19.50 -15.55 -8.23
N MET A 57 -18.70 -14.78 -7.48
CA MET A 57 -19.03 -14.37 -6.13
C MET A 57 -20.08 -13.28 -6.10
N ASP A 58 -20.90 -13.30 -5.05
CA ASP A 58 -21.84 -12.22 -4.78
C ASP A 58 -21.05 -10.90 -4.56
N PRO A 59 -21.29 -9.87 -5.39
CA PRO A 59 -20.65 -8.57 -5.23
C PRO A 59 -20.90 -7.92 -3.87
N ALA A 60 -21.96 -8.28 -3.14
CA ALA A 60 -22.18 -7.83 -1.78
C ALA A 60 -21.15 -8.41 -0.80
N VAL A 61 -20.82 -9.70 -0.93
CA VAL A 61 -19.84 -10.38 -0.07
C VAL A 61 -18.43 -9.83 -0.33
N LEU A 62 -18.06 -9.65 -1.59
CA LEU A 62 -16.76 -9.06 -1.97
C LEU A 62 -16.57 -7.66 -1.35
N ARG A 63 -17.61 -6.83 -1.36
CA ARG A 63 -17.56 -5.51 -0.70
C ARG A 63 -17.36 -5.63 0.81
N GLY A 64 -17.94 -6.65 1.45
CA GLY A 64 -17.71 -6.94 2.86
C GLY A 64 -16.25 -7.28 3.17
N VAL A 65 -15.60 -8.06 2.31
CA VAL A 65 -14.18 -8.43 2.44
C VAL A 65 -13.27 -7.21 2.32
N TYR A 66 -13.45 -6.41 1.28
CA TYR A 66 -12.67 -5.17 1.13
C TYR A 66 -13.01 -4.15 2.24
N GLY A 67 -14.25 -4.19 2.74
CA GLY A 67 -14.72 -3.67 4.03
C GLY A 67 -13.71 -3.90 5.16
N ALA A 68 -13.59 -5.18 5.52
CA ALA A 68 -12.75 -5.66 6.61
C ALA A 68 -11.26 -5.34 6.38
N MET A 69 -10.76 -5.53 5.15
CA MET A 69 -9.37 -5.23 4.82
C MET A 69 -9.01 -3.76 5.07
N ARG A 70 -9.86 -2.82 4.64
CA ARG A 70 -9.59 -1.39 4.84
C ARG A 70 -9.64 -1.01 6.32
N GLN A 71 -10.55 -1.60 7.09
CA GLN A 71 -10.59 -1.37 8.54
C GLN A 71 -9.35 -1.91 9.25
N PHE A 72 -8.92 -3.12 8.88
CA PHE A 72 -7.69 -3.69 9.41
C PHE A 72 -6.48 -2.83 9.10
N LEU A 73 -6.26 -2.47 7.83
CA LEU A 73 -5.13 -1.64 7.42
C LEU A 73 -5.12 -0.29 8.14
N ALA A 74 -6.28 0.32 8.35
CA ALA A 74 -6.37 1.60 9.06
C ALA A 74 -6.00 1.50 10.55
N LYS A 75 -6.23 0.36 11.22
CA LYS A 75 -5.80 0.16 12.61
C LYS A 75 -4.28 0.18 12.75
N LEU A 76 -3.57 -0.21 11.69
CA LEU A 76 -2.11 -0.24 11.63
C LEU A 76 -1.50 1.11 11.18
N MET A 77 -2.33 2.04 10.72
CA MET A 77 -1.90 3.37 10.26
C MET A 77 -1.76 4.36 11.41
N ILE A 78 -0.86 5.33 11.26
CA ILE A 78 -0.89 6.52 12.12
C ILE A 78 -2.21 7.29 11.91
N PRO A 79 -2.68 8.05 12.91
CA PRO A 79 -3.98 8.73 12.84
C PRO A 79 -4.21 9.52 11.55
N GLU A 80 -3.22 10.31 11.11
CA GLU A 80 -3.32 11.19 9.94
C GLU A 80 -3.45 10.40 8.62
N SER A 81 -2.81 9.24 8.53
CA SER A 81 -2.91 8.37 7.35
C SER A 81 -4.23 7.62 7.34
N ALA A 82 -4.65 7.12 8.50
CA ALA A 82 -5.93 6.46 8.61
C ALA A 82 -7.11 7.41 8.36
N ASP A 83 -7.03 8.65 8.82
CA ASP A 83 -8.05 9.68 8.59
C ASP A 83 -8.19 9.97 7.12
N ARG A 84 -7.09 10.02 6.36
CA ARG A 84 -7.15 10.16 4.88
C ARG A 84 -7.66 8.89 4.21
N PHE A 85 -7.24 7.73 4.70
CA PHE A 85 -7.57 6.44 4.13
C PHE A 85 -9.06 6.09 4.27
N LEU A 86 -9.64 6.39 5.42
CA LEU A 86 -11.03 6.10 5.78
C LEU A 86 -11.91 7.36 5.87
N ARG A 87 -11.55 8.49 5.23
CA ARG A 87 -12.20 9.81 5.45
C ARG A 87 -13.70 9.94 5.13
N PHE A 88 -14.44 8.85 4.88
CA PHE A 88 -15.91 8.65 4.99
C PHE A 88 -16.59 8.29 3.67
N GLU A 89 -17.27 7.13 3.57
CA GLU A 89 -18.17 6.77 2.45
C GLU A 89 -19.12 5.59 2.76
N VAL A 90 -20.43 5.79 2.96
CA VAL A 90 -21.59 4.86 2.92
C VAL A 90 -22.46 5.35 1.76
N ILE A 91 -22.96 4.54 0.83
CA ILE A 91 -23.97 4.90 -0.18
C ILE A 91 -24.71 3.64 -0.61
N LYS A 92 -26.05 3.68 -0.65
CA LYS A 92 -26.95 2.56 -0.96
C LYS A 92 -27.89 2.93 -2.10
N GLY A 93 -27.92 2.13 -3.16
CA GLY A 93 -28.59 2.44 -4.43
C GLY A 93 -27.64 2.92 -5.53
N GLY A 94 -26.37 3.14 -5.19
CA GLY A 94 -25.28 3.36 -6.16
C GLY A 94 -23.93 2.75 -5.81
N LYS A 95 -23.76 2.16 -4.59
CA LYS A 95 -22.47 1.74 -3.96
C LYS A 95 -21.72 2.98 -3.42
N SER A 96 -21.02 3.02 -2.29
CA SER A 96 -20.38 2.00 -1.46
C SER A 96 -20.85 2.07 0.01
N VAL A 97 -21.28 0.97 0.65
CA VAL A 97 -21.86 0.94 2.02
C VAL A 97 -20.81 0.72 3.12
N ALA A 98 -19.95 1.73 3.22
CA ALA A 98 -19.28 2.23 4.42
C ALA A 98 -17.78 2.00 4.56
N HIS A 99 -17.02 3.08 4.77
CA HIS A 99 -15.72 3.08 5.48
C HIS A 99 -15.48 4.44 6.14
N PHE A 100 -15.25 4.49 7.47
CA PHE A 100 -15.17 5.76 8.17
C PHE A 100 -14.18 5.85 9.33
N ARG A 101 -13.44 6.96 9.43
CA ARG A 101 -12.67 7.44 10.59
C ARG A 101 -12.69 8.98 10.84
N THR A 102 -13.75 9.67 11.27
CA THR A 102 -15.20 9.40 11.36
C THR A 102 -16.01 10.63 10.87
N ARG A 103 -17.15 10.49 10.15
CA ARG A 103 -18.23 11.50 10.30
C ARG A 103 -19.32 10.82 11.09
N ALA A 104 -19.31 11.10 12.42
CA ALA A 104 -19.94 10.37 13.53
C ALA A 104 -20.28 8.93 13.14
N GLU A 105 -19.18 8.20 12.93
CA GLU A 105 -19.09 6.84 12.41
C GLU A 105 -20.12 6.51 11.37
N ALA A 106 -19.88 7.13 10.22
CA ALA A 106 -20.65 6.88 9.04
C ALA A 106 -22.10 7.26 9.20
N ASP A 107 -22.32 8.37 9.93
CA ASP A 107 -23.54 8.71 10.66
C ASP A 107 -24.33 7.46 11.05
N LYS A 108 -23.68 6.77 12.00
CA LYS A 108 -23.94 5.44 12.55
C LYS A 108 -24.40 4.44 11.50
N HIS A 109 -23.46 4.17 10.60
CA HIS A 109 -23.62 3.30 9.44
C HIS A 109 -24.93 3.55 8.70
N ALA A 110 -25.12 4.83 8.42
CA ALA A 110 -26.31 5.44 7.85
C ALA A 110 -27.58 4.75 8.35
N ALA A 111 -27.62 4.73 9.68
CA ALA A 111 -28.60 4.20 10.63
C ALA A 111 -29.30 2.90 10.22
N GLU A 112 -28.55 1.94 9.66
CA GLU A 112 -29.03 0.55 9.46
C GLU A 112 -30.11 0.42 8.38
N LEU A 113 -30.15 1.37 7.46
CA LEU A 113 -30.37 1.13 6.03
C LEU A 113 -31.61 0.30 5.58
N THR A 114 -32.71 0.94 5.17
CA THR A 114 -33.44 0.62 3.91
C THR A 114 -33.84 1.94 3.21
N GLY A 115 -34.01 1.96 1.87
CA GLY A 115 -34.11 3.20 1.08
C GLY A 115 -32.76 3.75 0.58
N ALA A 116 -32.77 4.87 -0.16
CA ALA A 116 -31.59 5.38 -0.89
C ALA A 116 -30.72 6.30 0.00
N VAL A 117 -29.52 5.82 0.31
CA VAL A 117 -28.66 6.35 1.37
C VAL A 117 -27.35 6.86 0.81
N ARG A 118 -26.73 7.83 1.49
CA ARG A 118 -25.33 8.20 1.28
C ARG A 118 -24.77 9.08 2.40
N VAL A 119 -23.57 8.80 2.87
CA VAL A 119 -22.66 9.77 3.45
C VAL A 119 -21.29 9.55 2.85
N GLU A 120 -20.65 10.58 2.34
CA GLU A 120 -19.30 10.56 1.81
C GLU A 120 -18.59 11.84 2.28
N ASP A 121 -17.35 11.74 2.76
CA ASP A 121 -16.33 12.71 2.32
C ASP A 121 -15.08 11.96 1.88
N ARG A 122 -15.30 11.33 0.72
CA ARG A 122 -14.51 10.40 -0.11
C ARG A 122 -13.12 10.05 0.39
N SER A 123 -13.14 8.95 1.13
CA SER A 123 -12.02 8.03 1.37
C SER A 123 -11.11 7.87 0.15
N MET A 124 -9.82 7.66 0.42
CA MET A 124 -8.82 7.40 -0.62
C MET A 124 -9.22 6.17 -1.46
N ARG A 125 -9.57 6.39 -2.74
CA ARG A 125 -9.90 5.33 -3.69
C ARG A 125 -8.64 4.61 -4.14
N LEU A 126 -8.50 3.35 -3.73
CA LEU A 126 -7.42 2.48 -4.19
C LEU A 126 -8.00 1.36 -5.06
N PRO A 127 -7.29 0.96 -6.14
CA PRO A 127 -7.59 -0.28 -6.82
C PRO A 127 -7.48 -1.47 -5.87
N ASP A 128 -8.33 -2.48 -6.05
CA ASP A 128 -8.34 -3.68 -5.19
C ASP A 128 -6.97 -4.38 -5.14
N ARG A 129 -6.24 -4.38 -6.27
CA ARG A 129 -4.87 -4.89 -6.33
C ARG A 129 -3.97 -4.22 -5.29
N VAL A 130 -4.06 -2.89 -5.15
CA VAL A 130 -3.23 -2.13 -4.22
C VAL A 130 -3.63 -2.43 -2.77
N LEU A 131 -4.92 -2.63 -2.48
CA LEU A 131 -5.38 -3.05 -1.15
C LEU A 131 -4.84 -4.43 -0.76
N MET A 132 -4.78 -5.37 -1.70
CA MET A 132 -4.18 -6.69 -1.49
C MET A 132 -2.68 -6.60 -1.25
N GLU A 133 -1.96 -5.81 -2.07
CA GLU A 133 -0.52 -5.57 -1.90
C GLU A 133 -0.21 -4.93 -0.54
N LEU A 134 -1.04 -3.98 -0.08
CA LEU A 134 -0.90 -3.39 1.25
C LEU A 134 -1.15 -4.40 2.37
N LEU A 135 -2.17 -5.26 2.22
CA LEU A 135 -2.45 -6.31 3.20
C LEU A 135 -1.25 -7.27 3.31
N GLU A 136 -0.78 -7.79 2.19
CA GLU A 136 0.38 -8.69 2.15
C GLU A 136 1.60 -8.05 2.83
N TRP A 137 1.94 -6.82 2.42
CA TRP A 137 3.07 -6.10 2.99
C TRP A 137 2.93 -5.89 4.51
N THR A 138 1.76 -5.50 5.02
CA THR A 138 1.56 -5.35 6.47
C THR A 138 1.62 -6.67 7.24
N THR A 139 1.19 -7.78 6.63
CA THR A 139 1.31 -9.11 7.26
C THR A 139 2.75 -9.60 7.31
N GLU A 140 3.55 -9.29 6.31
CA GLU A 140 4.99 -9.55 6.34
C GLU A 140 5.67 -8.70 7.42
N LEU A 141 5.29 -7.43 7.49
CA LEU A 141 5.90 -6.44 8.35
C LEU A 141 5.69 -6.72 9.85
N TYR A 142 4.44 -7.04 10.25
CA TYR A 142 4.05 -7.21 11.65
C TYR A 142 3.82 -8.67 12.05
N GLY A 143 3.58 -9.57 11.09
CA GLY A 143 3.34 -10.99 11.35
C GLY A 143 4.60 -11.80 11.68
N GLY A 144 5.74 -11.14 11.89
CA GLY A 144 7.01 -11.77 12.26
C GLY A 144 7.75 -12.39 11.08
N GLY A 145 7.80 -11.68 9.95
CA GLY A 145 8.32 -12.14 8.66
C GLY A 145 9.58 -13.01 8.71
N ASP A 146 9.37 -14.29 8.41
CA ASP A 146 10.27 -15.14 7.63
C ASP A 146 9.42 -16.23 6.93
N ARG A 147 8.54 -15.81 6.01
CA ARG A 147 7.88 -16.72 5.05
C ARG A 147 8.48 -16.47 3.66
N PRO A 148 8.92 -17.51 2.93
CA PRO A 148 9.53 -17.34 1.62
C PRO A 148 8.56 -16.64 0.67
N THR A 149 9.03 -15.56 0.05
CA THR A 149 8.33 -14.82 -1.00
C THR A 149 7.91 -15.79 -2.11
N THR A 150 6.63 -16.14 -2.21
CA THR A 150 6.10 -16.69 -3.46
C THR A 150 5.95 -15.54 -4.44
N SER A 151 7.06 -15.21 -5.11
CA SER A 151 7.16 -14.56 -6.42
C SER A 151 5.96 -13.68 -6.85
N SER A 152 6.01 -12.38 -6.56
CA SER A 152 5.22 -11.39 -7.29
C SER A 152 5.81 -11.17 -8.68
N SER A 153 5.40 -12.02 -9.63
CA SER A 153 5.52 -11.78 -11.07
C SER A 153 4.52 -10.68 -11.47
N GLY A 154 4.76 -9.45 -10.99
CA GLY A 154 3.87 -8.30 -11.12
C GLY A 154 4.57 -7.09 -11.74
N SER A 155 5.22 -7.28 -12.89
CA SER A 155 5.42 -6.27 -13.95
C SER A 155 5.52 -4.80 -13.49
N SER A 156 6.65 -4.42 -12.91
CA SER A 156 7.19 -3.06 -13.08
C SER A 156 8.25 -3.14 -14.18
N ARG A 157 7.90 -2.73 -15.40
CA ARG A 157 8.84 -2.65 -16.50
C ARG A 157 9.90 -1.61 -16.12
N ALA A 158 11.14 -2.06 -15.87
CA ALA A 158 12.26 -1.18 -15.60
C ALA A 158 12.31 -0.06 -16.67
N SER A 159 12.40 1.18 -16.20
CA SER A 159 12.61 2.33 -17.08
C SER A 159 13.83 2.06 -17.96
N ARG A 160 13.68 2.27 -19.28
CA ARG A 160 14.77 2.07 -20.23
C ARG A 160 15.90 3.02 -19.86
N ARG A 161 17.02 2.46 -19.42
CA ARG A 161 18.26 3.20 -19.18
C ARG A 161 18.62 3.93 -20.47
N ALA A 162 18.63 5.25 -20.42
CA ALA A 162 18.99 6.10 -21.53
C ALA A 162 20.44 5.83 -21.95
N GLY A 163 20.64 5.56 -23.24
CA GLY A 163 21.85 5.82 -24.02
C GLY A 163 23.17 5.16 -23.56
N THR A 164 23.60 4.13 -24.28
CA THR A 164 25.02 3.76 -24.35
C THR A 164 25.79 4.88 -25.06
N PRO A 165 26.82 5.50 -24.45
CA PRO A 165 27.67 6.45 -25.16
C PRO A 165 28.44 5.74 -26.27
N GLY A 166 28.16 6.10 -27.52
CA GLY A 166 28.88 5.58 -28.68
C GLY A 166 30.34 6.01 -28.67
N LYS A 167 31.26 5.05 -28.86
CA LYS A 167 32.66 5.32 -29.21
C LYS A 167 32.70 5.97 -30.59
N GLY A 168 32.61 7.30 -30.64
CA GLY A 168 32.96 8.07 -31.82
C GLY A 168 34.46 7.95 -32.08
N SER A 169 34.84 7.46 -33.25
CA SER A 169 36.22 7.51 -33.75
C SER A 169 36.61 8.98 -33.97
N SER A 170 37.37 9.54 -33.03
CA SER A 170 37.95 10.88 -33.20
C SER A 170 39.05 10.82 -34.27
N ARG A 171 38.77 11.45 -35.41
CA ARG A 171 39.69 11.61 -36.53
C ARG A 171 40.28 13.02 -36.47
N SER A 172 41.62 13.08 -36.48
CA SER A 172 42.49 14.23 -36.79
C SER A 172 42.63 15.38 -35.78
N LYS A 173 43.88 15.65 -35.39
CA LYS A 173 44.51 16.97 -35.51
C LYS A 173 46.04 16.78 -35.50
N GLY A 174 46.66 17.12 -36.63
CA GLY A 174 48.11 17.06 -36.82
C GLY A 174 48.84 18.09 -35.97
N SER A 175 50.00 17.70 -35.44
CA SER A 175 50.97 18.60 -34.84
C SER A 175 52.13 18.80 -35.81
N THR A 176 52.17 19.98 -36.43
CA THR A 176 53.36 20.52 -37.09
C THR A 176 54.36 20.91 -36.00
N SER A 177 55.56 20.34 -35.98
CA SER A 177 56.68 20.89 -35.20
C SER A 177 57.58 21.70 -36.13
N THR A 178 57.46 23.03 -36.02
CA THR A 178 58.40 23.99 -36.61
C THR A 178 59.57 24.19 -35.67
N ALA A 179 60.78 24.18 -36.23
CA ALA A 179 62.07 24.30 -35.57
C ALA A 179 62.30 25.67 -34.90
N GLY A 180 63.12 25.68 -33.83
CA GLY A 180 63.67 26.88 -33.21
C GLY A 180 65.01 26.60 -32.53
N ARG A 181 66.06 27.23 -33.06
CA ARG A 181 67.50 27.12 -32.74
C ARG A 181 67.92 28.23 -31.76
N SER A 182 68.70 27.92 -30.72
CA SER A 182 69.67 28.81 -30.04
C SER A 182 70.31 28.04 -28.87
N ALA A 183 71.56 27.56 -28.97
CA ALA A 183 72.83 28.28 -28.74
C ALA A 183 73.06 28.74 -27.28
N ARG A 184 73.83 27.97 -26.53
CA ARG A 184 75.10 28.38 -25.89
C ARG A 184 75.90 27.15 -25.48
#